data_AF-A0A519PZR4-F1
#
_entry.id   AF-A0A519PZR4-F1
#
_cell.length_a   1.000
_cell.length_b   1.000
_cell.length_c   1.000
_cell.angle_alpha   90.00
_cell.angle_beta   90.00
_cell.angle_gamma   90.00
#
_symmetry.space_group_name_H-M   'P 1'
#
loop_
_entity.id
_entity.type
_entity.pdbx_description
1 polymer ?
#
loop_
_entity_poly.entity_id
_entity_poly.type
_entity_poly.pdbx_seq_one_letter_code
_entity_poly.pdbx_strand_id
1 'polypeptide(L)'
;VMLTVGGVGLAVLASLSWPLLDRLDIVLPWLPAALLGAAMFATAPLIARRVEHPTTDKGLAFWLAGAAELAFLSIHAAIPAHLEAVAFAVAALVLGAAAGRLNWRGLAQITVLSGLLTLVVLFRPEFISAALEGRLPLPVALAVSIGAAALLGVSARLMRNHVVPDRNTVEAQTTAALLTLLTGLFIGLHVILSGVQTGVASGELFAATMRTLLLLAAGLLLAVRRGADEGPIAKWRAIILTGLGILHGLLAQGLVLNPWWGLGDAPVGLPVLNTLILSFLAPAALLALSARRRQPADEWTRIQAVVGALFAFLWVLLVVRHLFHGAAMNEAGIGRAESAAYAALLLLTARLIAAAARTGWTRTLGVVLGWAALAASVIVFGYAASPWWGPLNAPLASLPHVLLLFALYAAGAALTFGMRDKPDGLGKTAKAITVGILFVLLTLVIRWAFHGVALNGAAPGSGLETWAFSTLWAAFGLATLSLGTIHRDATLRWAGLIVLLVTAVKVLFFDLSQLQGVVRAASFLVVGALFLAGALAARRLSRTARPSADADETETP
;
A
#
# COMPACT_ATOMS: atom_id res chain seq x y z
N VAL A 1 11.06 -45.07 -29.21
CA VAL A 1 10.31 -46.02 -28.33
C VAL A 1 11.25 -46.90 -27.51
N MET A 2 12.22 -47.62 -28.08
CA MET A 2 13.16 -48.41 -27.27
C MET A 2 14.02 -47.56 -26.31
N LEU A 3 14.58 -46.43 -26.79
CA LEU A 3 15.33 -45.49 -25.95
C LEU A 3 14.49 -44.90 -24.80
N THR A 4 13.20 -44.66 -25.05
CA THR A 4 12.29 -44.12 -24.03
C THR A 4 11.97 -45.17 -22.98
N VAL A 5 11.69 -46.41 -23.39
CA VAL A 5 11.42 -47.53 -22.47
C VAL A 5 12.66 -47.87 -21.63
N GLY A 6 13.85 -47.93 -22.25
CA GLY A 6 15.09 -48.23 -21.55
C GLY A 6 15.48 -47.14 -20.54
N GLY A 7 15.46 -45.87 -20.96
CA GLY A 7 15.83 -44.76 -20.08
C GLY A 7 14.87 -44.54 -18.91
N VAL A 8 13.56 -44.58 -19.17
CA VAL A 8 12.53 -44.43 -18.12
C VAL A 8 12.51 -45.66 -17.21
N GLY A 9 12.60 -46.87 -17.78
CA GLY A 9 12.58 -48.11 -17.00
C GLY A 9 13.72 -48.20 -16.00
N LEU A 10 14.94 -47.85 -16.41
CA LEU A 10 16.11 -47.88 -15.52
C LEU A 10 16.01 -46.83 -14.40
N ALA A 11 15.54 -45.62 -14.73
CA ALA A 11 15.34 -44.56 -13.76
C ALA A 11 14.27 -44.94 -12.71
N VAL A 12 13.11 -45.43 -13.16
CA VAL A 12 12.03 -45.86 -12.27
C VAL A 12 12.48 -47.01 -11.36
N LEU A 13 13.17 -48.01 -11.90
CA LEU A 13 13.69 -49.11 -11.11
C LEU A 13 14.68 -48.63 -10.04
N ALA A 14 15.60 -47.72 -10.41
CA ALA A 14 16.53 -47.13 -9.46
C ALA A 14 15.83 -46.35 -8.35
N SER A 15 14.90 -45.45 -8.69
CA SER A 15 14.15 -44.66 -7.71
C SER A 15 13.31 -45.53 -6.77
N LEU A 16 12.68 -46.61 -7.30
CA LEU A 16 11.89 -47.54 -6.49
C LEU A 16 12.74 -48.46 -5.62
N SER A 17 13.96 -48.79 -6.06
CA SER A 17 14.90 -49.60 -5.29
C SER A 17 15.61 -48.81 -4.18
N TRP A 18 15.60 -47.48 -4.26
CA TRP A 18 16.32 -46.61 -3.32
C TRP A 18 15.99 -46.85 -1.84
N PRO A 19 14.71 -46.91 -1.41
CA PRO A 19 14.38 -47.14 -0.01
C PRO A 19 14.78 -48.53 0.50
N LEU A 20 14.93 -49.50 -0.41
CA LEU A 20 15.41 -50.84 -0.09
C LEU A 20 16.93 -50.84 0.09
N LEU A 21 17.67 -50.15 -0.78
CA LEU A 21 19.13 -50.02 -0.69
C LEU A 21 19.56 -49.27 0.57
N ASP A 22 18.81 -48.23 0.97
CA ASP A 22 19.04 -47.46 2.19
C ASP A 22 18.89 -48.30 3.47
N ARG A 23 17.97 -49.29 3.45
CA ARG A 23 17.79 -50.23 4.57
C ARG A 23 18.86 -51.32 4.66
N LEU A 24 19.63 -51.54 3.59
CA LEU A 24 20.57 -52.66 3.48
C LEU A 24 22.01 -52.28 3.89
N ASP A 25 22.23 -51.07 4.41
CA ASP A 25 23.53 -50.59 4.94
C ASP A 25 24.71 -50.85 3.98
N ILE A 26 24.45 -50.74 2.68
CA ILE A 26 25.44 -51.03 1.63
C ILE A 26 26.51 -49.94 1.62
N VAL A 27 27.79 -50.34 1.58
CA VAL A 27 28.92 -49.43 1.41
C VAL A 27 28.80 -48.72 0.04
N LEU A 28 28.69 -47.39 0.04
CA LEU A 28 28.55 -46.53 -1.15
C LEU A 28 27.25 -46.79 -1.96
N PRO A 29 26.06 -46.58 -1.38
CA PRO A 29 24.78 -46.90 -2.03
C PRO A 29 24.51 -46.06 -3.29
N TRP A 30 25.21 -44.94 -3.44
CA TRP A 30 25.13 -44.03 -4.59
C TRP A 30 25.90 -44.50 -5.82
N LEU A 31 26.88 -45.41 -5.68
CA LEU A 31 27.81 -45.77 -6.74
C LEU A 31 27.14 -46.42 -7.96
N PRO A 32 26.19 -47.38 -7.82
CA PRO A 32 25.52 -47.99 -8.97
C PRO A 32 24.75 -46.97 -9.81
N ALA A 33 24.00 -46.08 -9.15
CA ALA A 33 23.25 -45.01 -9.82
C ALA A 33 24.19 -44.03 -10.53
N ALA A 34 25.30 -43.64 -9.89
CA ALA A 34 26.31 -42.77 -10.49
C ALA A 34 26.94 -43.38 -11.76
N LEU A 35 27.34 -44.65 -11.70
CA LEU A 35 27.96 -45.34 -12.83
C LEU A 35 26.99 -45.52 -14.00
N LEU A 36 25.76 -45.94 -13.71
CA LEU A 36 24.72 -46.09 -14.73
C LEU A 36 24.34 -44.74 -15.36
N GLY A 37 24.15 -43.71 -14.54
CA GLY A 37 23.87 -42.35 -15.01
C GLY A 37 25.01 -41.82 -15.89
N ALA A 38 26.27 -42.00 -15.48
CA ALA A 38 27.43 -41.60 -16.27
C ALA A 38 27.55 -42.37 -17.60
N ALA A 39 27.30 -43.69 -17.59
CA ALA A 39 27.29 -44.50 -18.80
C ALA A 39 26.18 -44.08 -19.78
N MET A 40 24.99 -43.77 -19.26
CA MET A 40 23.89 -43.24 -20.06
C MET A 40 24.23 -41.85 -20.64
N PHE A 41 24.87 -40.98 -19.86
CA PHE A 41 25.31 -39.66 -20.36
C PHE A 41 26.41 -39.79 -21.43
N ALA A 42 27.36 -40.71 -21.23
CA ALA A 42 28.45 -40.97 -22.17
C ALA A 42 27.97 -41.59 -23.50
N THR A 43 26.84 -42.30 -23.49
CA THR A 43 26.23 -42.87 -24.71
C THR A 43 25.30 -41.89 -25.44
N ALA A 44 24.87 -40.80 -24.80
CA ALA A 44 24.02 -39.78 -25.43
C ALA A 44 24.61 -39.13 -26.72
N PRO A 45 25.92 -38.81 -26.82
CA PRO A 45 26.53 -38.34 -28.07
C PRO A 45 26.42 -39.35 -29.23
N LEU A 46 26.52 -40.64 -28.93
CA LEU A 46 26.39 -41.69 -29.94
C LEU A 46 24.96 -41.79 -30.47
N ILE A 47 23.98 -41.64 -29.56
CA ILE A 47 22.56 -41.59 -29.91
C ILE A 47 22.26 -40.33 -30.73
N ALA A 48 22.75 -39.17 -30.29
CA ALA A 48 22.53 -37.90 -30.98
C ALA A 48 23.08 -37.90 -32.42
N ARG A 49 24.18 -38.60 -32.69
CA ARG A 49 24.73 -38.76 -34.06
C ARG A 49 23.86 -39.63 -34.97
N ARG A 50 23.00 -40.50 -34.42
CA ARG A 50 22.13 -41.41 -35.17
C ARG A 50 20.72 -40.88 -35.41
N VAL A 51 20.39 -39.76 -34.78
CA VAL A 51 19.06 -39.13 -34.86
C VAL A 51 19.12 -38.00 -35.89
N GLU A 52 18.14 -37.95 -36.79
CA GLU A 52 18.05 -36.92 -37.85
C GLU A 52 17.97 -35.49 -37.29
N HIS A 53 17.19 -35.30 -36.22
CA HIS A 53 16.97 -33.98 -35.57
C HIS A 53 17.10 -34.07 -34.04
N PRO A 54 18.32 -33.95 -33.49
CA PRO A 54 18.56 -34.00 -32.03
C PRO A 54 17.84 -32.91 -31.23
N THR A 55 17.43 -31.82 -31.88
CA THR A 55 16.69 -30.69 -31.29
C THR A 55 15.23 -31.00 -30.99
N THR A 56 14.63 -31.97 -31.69
CA THR A 56 13.20 -32.30 -31.60
C THR A 56 12.95 -33.72 -31.12
N ASP A 57 13.96 -34.59 -31.13
CA ASP A 57 13.81 -35.99 -30.78
C ASP A 57 13.44 -36.23 -29.31
N LYS A 58 12.32 -36.90 -29.11
CA LYS A 58 11.81 -37.24 -27.76
C LYS A 58 12.61 -38.39 -27.15
N GLY A 59 13.15 -39.31 -27.95
CA GLY A 59 13.91 -40.46 -27.48
C GLY A 59 15.17 -40.06 -26.72
N LEU A 60 15.96 -39.18 -27.32
CA LEU A 60 17.15 -38.58 -26.73
C LEU A 60 16.81 -37.79 -25.45
N ALA A 61 15.71 -37.04 -25.45
CA ALA A 61 15.28 -36.29 -24.28
C ALA A 61 14.96 -37.20 -23.08
N PHE A 62 14.20 -38.29 -23.29
CA PHE A 62 13.90 -39.26 -22.22
C PHE A 62 15.14 -40.04 -21.77
N TRP A 63 16.07 -40.36 -22.69
CA TRP A 63 17.34 -40.99 -22.33
C TRP A 63 18.18 -40.10 -21.41
N LEU A 64 18.32 -38.82 -21.77
CA LEU A 64 19.01 -37.83 -20.94
C LEU A 64 18.29 -37.61 -19.61
N ALA A 65 16.96 -37.63 -19.58
CA ALA A 65 16.19 -37.49 -18.34
C ALA A 65 16.44 -38.66 -17.39
N GLY A 66 16.47 -39.91 -17.90
CA GLY A 66 16.82 -41.07 -17.09
C GLY A 66 18.27 -41.03 -16.57
N ALA A 67 19.21 -40.59 -17.42
CA ALA A 67 20.60 -40.38 -17.00
C ALA A 67 20.73 -39.33 -15.89
N ALA A 68 19.95 -38.25 -15.99
CA ALA A 68 19.93 -37.17 -15.01
C ALA A 68 19.29 -37.58 -13.70
N GLU A 69 18.18 -38.32 -13.72
CA GLU A 69 17.55 -38.88 -12.51
C GLU A 69 18.55 -39.72 -11.72
N LEU A 70 19.27 -40.62 -12.38
CA LEU A 70 20.30 -41.44 -11.74
C LEU A 70 21.44 -40.60 -11.15
N ALA A 71 21.86 -39.55 -11.86
CA ALA A 71 22.84 -38.60 -11.35
C ALA A 71 22.31 -37.84 -10.12
N PHE A 72 21.06 -37.40 -10.14
CA PHE A 72 20.42 -36.67 -9.04
C PHE A 72 20.23 -37.54 -7.80
N LEU A 73 19.82 -38.80 -7.97
CA LEU A 73 19.79 -39.79 -6.88
C LEU A 73 21.18 -40.00 -6.28
N SER A 74 22.22 -40.10 -7.12
CA SER A 74 23.58 -40.26 -6.63
C SER A 74 24.07 -39.03 -5.84
N ILE A 75 23.70 -37.81 -6.25
CA ILE A 75 23.99 -36.58 -5.52
C ILE A 75 23.29 -36.58 -4.16
N HIS A 76 21.98 -36.86 -4.13
CA HIS A 76 21.17 -36.91 -2.92
C HIS A 76 21.75 -37.88 -1.88
N ALA A 77 22.28 -39.00 -2.35
CA ALA A 77 22.82 -40.06 -1.55
C ALA A 77 24.26 -39.86 -1.08
N ALA A 78 25.09 -39.20 -1.89
CA ALA A 78 26.51 -39.02 -1.60
C ALA A 78 26.82 -37.75 -0.81
N ILE A 79 26.01 -36.70 -0.97
CA ILE A 79 26.33 -35.36 -0.48
C ILE A 79 25.63 -35.08 0.85
N PRO A 80 26.35 -34.56 1.87
CA PRO A 80 25.73 -34.12 3.11
C PRO A 80 24.62 -33.09 2.88
N ALA A 81 23.52 -33.19 3.63
CA ALA A 81 22.32 -32.36 3.44
C ALA A 81 22.59 -30.84 3.38
N HIS A 82 23.59 -30.34 4.13
CA HIS A 82 23.93 -28.91 4.14
C HIS A 82 24.64 -28.42 2.86
N LEU A 83 25.24 -29.32 2.05
CA LEU A 83 25.90 -28.98 0.77
C LEU A 83 25.12 -29.47 -0.45
N GLU A 84 24.07 -30.27 -0.25
CA GLU A 84 23.28 -30.89 -1.30
C GLU A 84 22.70 -29.85 -2.29
N ALA A 85 22.25 -28.69 -1.80
CA ALA A 85 21.76 -27.60 -2.64
C ALA A 85 22.83 -27.08 -3.63
N VAL A 86 24.08 -26.97 -3.17
CA VAL A 86 25.22 -26.56 -4.02
C VAL A 86 25.56 -27.65 -5.01
N ALA A 87 25.52 -28.93 -4.63
CA ALA A 87 25.77 -30.04 -5.54
C ALA A 87 24.77 -30.07 -6.70
N PHE A 88 23.47 -29.89 -6.43
CA PHE A 88 22.46 -29.71 -7.48
C PHE A 88 22.67 -28.45 -8.31
N ALA A 89 23.18 -27.37 -7.73
CA ALA A 89 23.47 -26.14 -8.47
C ALA A 89 24.69 -26.30 -9.39
N VAL A 90 25.70 -27.07 -8.97
CA VAL A 90 26.85 -27.46 -9.80
C VAL A 90 26.40 -28.39 -10.93
N ALA A 91 25.54 -29.37 -10.65
CA ALA A 91 24.95 -30.22 -11.70
C ALA A 91 24.19 -29.36 -12.72
N ALA A 92 23.39 -28.39 -12.27
CA ALA A 92 22.70 -27.44 -13.14
C ALA A 92 23.69 -26.60 -13.97
N LEU A 93 24.83 -26.20 -13.40
CA LEU A 93 25.88 -25.47 -14.14
C LEU A 93 26.47 -26.32 -15.26
N VAL A 94 26.82 -27.57 -14.98
CA VAL A 94 27.37 -28.52 -15.96
C VAL A 94 26.36 -28.79 -17.07
N LEU A 95 25.11 -29.09 -16.71
CA LEU A 95 24.02 -29.33 -17.65
C LEU A 95 23.70 -28.10 -18.49
N GLY A 96 23.71 -26.89 -17.88
CA GLY A 96 23.50 -25.63 -18.58
C GLY A 96 24.62 -25.30 -19.57
N ALA A 97 25.88 -25.59 -19.20
CA ALA A 97 27.02 -25.49 -20.10
C ALA A 97 26.90 -26.46 -21.28
N ALA A 98 26.44 -27.70 -21.01
CA ALA A 98 26.16 -28.68 -22.04
C ALA A 98 25.01 -28.21 -22.96
N ALA A 99 23.91 -27.70 -22.41
CA ALA A 99 22.77 -27.20 -23.17
C ALA A 99 23.13 -26.01 -24.08
N GLY A 100 24.03 -25.13 -23.63
CA GLY A 100 24.53 -24.02 -24.45
C GLY A 100 25.44 -24.46 -25.60
N ARG A 101 26.14 -25.59 -25.45
CA ARG A 101 27.05 -26.13 -26.49
C ARG A 101 26.37 -27.13 -27.42
N LEU A 102 25.47 -27.95 -26.86
CA LEU A 102 24.82 -29.08 -27.49
C LEU A 102 23.33 -28.76 -27.58
N ASN A 103 22.84 -28.46 -28.77
CA ASN A 103 21.43 -28.15 -29.05
C ASN A 103 20.52 -29.40 -28.99
N TRP A 104 20.65 -30.23 -27.97
CA TRP A 104 19.87 -31.46 -27.80
C TRP A 104 18.61 -31.19 -26.98
N ARG A 105 17.49 -31.79 -27.41
CA ARG A 105 16.24 -31.73 -26.67
C ARG A 105 16.42 -32.35 -25.28
N GLY A 106 15.90 -31.68 -24.25
CA GLY A 106 15.91 -32.18 -22.87
C GLY A 106 17.00 -31.59 -21.98
N LEU A 107 18.20 -31.25 -22.50
CA LEU A 107 19.29 -30.73 -21.66
C LEU A 107 18.89 -29.46 -20.89
N ALA A 108 18.23 -28.51 -21.57
CA ALA A 108 17.73 -27.30 -20.95
C ALA A 108 16.66 -27.58 -19.87
N GLN A 109 15.79 -28.56 -20.10
CA GLN A 109 14.70 -28.94 -19.19
C GLN A 109 15.25 -29.62 -17.93
N ILE A 110 16.23 -30.50 -18.09
CA ILE A 110 16.92 -31.17 -16.99
C ILE A 110 17.76 -30.17 -16.18
N THR A 111 18.33 -29.16 -16.83
CA THR A 111 19.01 -28.05 -16.13
C THR A 111 18.04 -27.32 -15.20
N VAL A 112 16.83 -27.02 -15.68
CA VAL A 112 15.74 -26.42 -14.88
C VAL A 112 15.33 -27.33 -13.73
N LEU A 113 15.19 -28.63 -13.98
CA LEU A 113 14.88 -29.61 -12.94
C LEU A 113 15.94 -29.61 -11.83
N SER A 114 17.22 -29.58 -12.18
CA SER A 114 18.33 -29.47 -11.22
C SER A 114 18.25 -28.17 -10.41
N GLY A 115 17.87 -27.06 -11.03
CA GLY A 115 17.64 -25.79 -10.33
C GLY A 115 16.45 -25.82 -9.38
N LEU A 116 15.37 -26.52 -9.73
CA LEU A 116 14.25 -26.77 -8.84
C LEU A 116 14.63 -27.66 -7.66
N LEU A 117 15.43 -28.71 -7.88
CA LEU A 117 15.95 -29.56 -6.81
C LEU A 117 16.82 -28.77 -5.83
N THR A 118 17.69 -27.87 -6.31
CA THR A 118 18.42 -26.93 -5.45
C THR A 118 17.48 -26.14 -4.53
N LEU A 119 16.35 -25.64 -5.05
CA LEU A 119 15.35 -24.93 -4.24
C LEU A 119 14.67 -25.85 -3.24
N VAL A 120 14.24 -27.04 -3.66
CA VAL A 120 13.56 -28.04 -2.81
C VAL A 120 14.42 -28.43 -1.62
N VAL A 121 15.72 -28.63 -1.84
CA VAL A 121 16.67 -28.99 -0.77
C VAL A 121 16.74 -27.92 0.32
N LEU A 122 16.58 -26.63 -0.01
CA LEU A 122 16.57 -25.57 1.02
C LEU A 122 15.34 -25.63 1.93
N PHE A 123 14.23 -26.24 1.49
CA PHE A 123 13.01 -26.42 2.29
C PHE A 123 13.03 -27.72 3.11
N ARG A 124 14.01 -28.58 2.90
CA ARG A 124 14.15 -29.83 3.66
C ARG A 124 14.40 -29.54 5.15
N PRO A 125 13.82 -30.31 6.08
CA PRO A 125 14.04 -30.16 7.52
C PRO A 125 15.53 -30.16 7.91
N GLU A 126 16.34 -30.96 7.22
CA GLU A 126 17.77 -31.09 7.46
C GLU A 126 18.55 -29.80 7.17
N PHE A 127 18.00 -28.91 6.33
CA PHE A 127 18.58 -27.59 6.06
C PHE A 127 17.86 -26.50 6.87
N ILE A 128 16.54 -26.37 6.70
CA ILE A 128 15.79 -25.27 7.28
C ILE A 128 15.74 -25.36 8.80
N SER A 129 15.40 -26.51 9.38
CA SER A 129 15.34 -26.66 10.83
C SER A 129 16.74 -26.58 11.44
N ALA A 130 17.76 -27.13 10.77
CA ALA A 130 19.15 -27.01 11.22
C ALA A 130 19.61 -25.54 11.28
N ALA A 131 19.22 -24.70 10.31
CA ALA A 131 19.52 -23.27 10.33
C ALA A 131 18.74 -22.54 11.43
N LEU A 132 17.44 -22.83 11.59
CA LEU A 132 16.57 -22.20 12.58
C LEU A 132 16.96 -22.55 14.02
N GLU A 133 17.41 -23.78 14.27
CA GLU A 133 17.88 -24.26 15.58
C GLU A 133 19.34 -23.87 15.87
N GLY A 134 20.03 -23.19 14.94
CA GLY A 134 21.43 -22.80 15.10
C GLY A 134 22.45 -23.94 14.95
N ARG A 135 22.02 -25.16 14.55
CA ARG A 135 22.92 -26.28 14.24
C ARG A 135 23.76 -26.03 12.99
N LEU A 136 23.22 -25.27 12.03
CA LEU A 136 23.94 -24.81 10.85
C LEU A 136 24.34 -23.34 11.03
N PRO A 137 25.65 -23.00 11.06
CA PRO A 137 26.09 -21.62 11.23
C PRO A 137 25.53 -20.70 10.14
N LEU A 138 25.03 -19.52 10.54
CA LEU A 138 24.44 -18.54 9.62
C LEU A 138 25.34 -18.20 8.41
N PRO A 139 26.66 -17.96 8.57
CA PRO A 139 27.53 -17.68 7.43
C PRO A 139 27.56 -18.83 6.42
N VAL A 140 27.51 -20.08 6.90
CA VAL A 140 27.49 -21.28 6.05
C VAL A 140 26.15 -21.39 5.34
N ALA A 141 25.03 -21.25 6.05
CA ALA A 141 23.69 -21.29 5.46
C ALA A 141 23.50 -20.24 4.35
N LEU A 142 23.98 -19.01 4.58
CA LEU A 142 23.96 -17.93 3.60
C LEU A 142 24.91 -18.20 2.43
N ALA A 143 26.15 -18.65 2.69
CA ALA A 143 27.11 -18.97 1.64
C ALA A 143 26.61 -20.08 0.72
N VAL A 144 26.00 -21.14 1.27
CA VAL A 144 25.38 -22.22 0.52
C VAL A 144 24.24 -21.70 -0.35
N SER A 145 23.31 -20.93 0.22
CA SER A 145 22.13 -20.44 -0.50
C SER A 145 22.50 -19.41 -1.59
N ILE A 146 23.37 -18.45 -1.27
CA ILE A 146 23.84 -17.42 -2.20
C ILE A 146 24.72 -18.06 -3.30
N GLY A 147 25.62 -18.96 -2.92
CA GLY A 147 26.48 -19.69 -3.85
C GLY A 147 25.67 -20.55 -4.81
N ALA A 148 24.70 -21.32 -4.31
CA ALA A 148 23.80 -22.11 -5.14
C ALA A 148 23.00 -21.21 -6.09
N ALA A 149 22.41 -20.11 -5.61
CA ALA A 149 21.69 -19.16 -6.46
C ALA A 149 22.59 -18.54 -7.55
N ALA A 150 23.84 -18.20 -7.22
CA ALA A 150 24.81 -17.67 -8.18
C ALA A 150 25.14 -18.69 -9.28
N LEU A 151 25.38 -19.95 -8.91
CA LEU A 151 25.62 -21.04 -9.85
C LEU A 151 24.43 -21.25 -10.80
N LEU A 152 23.19 -21.25 -10.28
CA LEU A 152 21.98 -21.31 -11.11
C LEU A 152 21.84 -20.11 -12.05
N GLY A 153 22.21 -18.91 -11.58
CA GLY A 153 22.23 -17.70 -12.39
C GLY A 153 23.25 -17.76 -13.53
N VAL A 154 24.44 -18.33 -13.27
CA VAL A 154 25.46 -18.58 -14.30
C VAL A 154 24.99 -19.66 -15.27
N SER A 155 24.38 -20.75 -14.79
CA SER A 155 23.88 -21.81 -15.67
C SER A 155 22.83 -21.29 -16.65
N ALA A 156 21.91 -20.43 -16.20
CA ALA A 156 20.95 -19.77 -17.08
C ALA A 156 21.60 -18.87 -18.14
N ARG A 157 22.75 -18.25 -17.84
CA ARG A 157 23.51 -17.47 -18.84
C ARG A 157 24.16 -18.38 -19.87
N LEU A 158 24.71 -19.51 -19.45
CA LEU A 158 25.34 -20.48 -20.36
C LEU A 158 24.32 -21.13 -21.32
N MET A 159 23.07 -21.28 -20.91
CA MET A 159 21.99 -21.82 -21.74
C MET A 159 21.54 -20.89 -22.89
N ARG A 160 21.90 -19.60 -22.89
CA ARG A 160 21.50 -18.66 -23.95
C ARG A 160 22.25 -18.98 -25.25
N ASN A 161 21.65 -19.82 -26.09
CA ASN A 161 22.20 -20.17 -27.40
C ASN A 161 21.72 -19.23 -28.50
N HIS A 162 22.50 -19.07 -29.57
CA HIS A 162 22.26 -18.11 -30.66
C HIS A 162 21.33 -18.65 -31.78
N VAL A 163 21.06 -19.96 -31.82
CA VAL A 163 20.42 -20.61 -32.99
C VAL A 163 18.90 -20.83 -32.79
N VAL A 164 18.46 -21.22 -31.59
CA VAL A 164 17.04 -21.26 -31.20
C VAL A 164 16.93 -20.96 -29.70
N PRO A 165 16.44 -19.78 -29.30
CA PRO A 165 16.32 -19.44 -27.88
C PRO A 165 15.14 -20.19 -27.25
N ASP A 166 15.41 -21.22 -26.43
CA ASP A 166 14.42 -21.79 -25.49
C ASP A 166 14.29 -20.85 -24.28
N ARG A 167 13.64 -19.71 -24.55
CA ARG A 167 13.47 -18.60 -23.60
C ARG A 167 12.80 -19.03 -22.31
N ASN A 168 11.83 -19.95 -22.38
CA ASN A 168 11.06 -20.37 -21.21
C ASN A 168 11.93 -21.13 -20.20
N THR A 169 12.84 -22.00 -20.66
CA THR A 169 13.74 -22.74 -19.76
C THR A 169 14.78 -21.82 -19.12
N VAL A 170 15.33 -20.85 -19.86
CA VAL A 170 16.23 -19.83 -19.31
C VAL A 170 15.50 -18.96 -18.26
N GLU A 171 14.27 -18.53 -18.55
CA GLU A 171 13.46 -17.76 -17.60
C GLU A 171 13.08 -18.58 -16.36
N ALA A 172 12.77 -19.87 -16.52
CA ALA A 172 12.52 -20.78 -15.41
C ALA A 172 13.78 -20.95 -14.55
N GLN A 173 14.95 -21.15 -15.16
CA GLN A 173 16.22 -21.31 -14.43
C GLN A 173 16.61 -20.04 -13.65
N THR A 174 16.46 -18.86 -14.24
CA THR A 174 16.67 -17.59 -13.52
C THR A 174 15.66 -17.38 -12.40
N THR A 175 14.44 -17.91 -12.54
CA THR A 175 13.43 -17.87 -11.48
C THR A 175 13.79 -18.81 -10.33
N ALA A 176 14.27 -20.02 -10.63
CA ALA A 176 14.80 -20.92 -9.61
C ALA A 176 15.97 -20.28 -8.84
N ALA A 177 16.93 -19.68 -9.55
CA ALA A 177 18.02 -18.93 -8.92
C ALA A 177 17.54 -17.82 -7.96
N LEU A 178 16.53 -17.06 -8.38
CA LEU A 178 15.94 -16.00 -7.55
C LEU A 178 15.22 -16.55 -6.31
N LEU A 179 14.42 -17.60 -6.47
CA LEU A 179 13.69 -18.22 -5.36
C LEU A 179 14.65 -18.86 -4.34
N THR A 180 15.74 -19.48 -4.82
CA THR A 180 16.82 -20.01 -3.97
C THR A 180 17.48 -18.89 -3.17
N LEU A 181 17.81 -17.77 -3.83
CA LEU A 181 18.39 -16.60 -3.15
C LEU A 181 17.44 -16.03 -2.10
N LEU A 182 16.17 -15.82 -2.46
CA LEU A 182 15.17 -15.28 -1.54
C LEU A 182 14.98 -16.21 -0.34
N THR A 183 14.84 -17.52 -0.56
CA THR A 183 14.70 -18.51 0.52
C THR A 183 15.87 -18.42 1.50
N GLY A 184 17.12 -18.39 1.00
CA GLY A 184 18.31 -18.21 1.84
C GLY A 184 18.30 -16.90 2.62
N LEU A 185 17.92 -15.78 1.99
CA LEU A 185 17.81 -14.48 2.65
C LEU A 185 16.70 -14.45 3.70
N PHE A 186 15.56 -15.12 3.46
CA PHE A 186 14.46 -15.23 4.43
C PHE A 186 14.88 -16.05 5.64
N ILE A 187 15.57 -17.18 5.44
CA ILE A 187 16.14 -17.99 6.53
C ILE A 187 17.15 -17.16 7.32
N GLY A 188 18.10 -16.52 6.64
CA GLY A 188 19.12 -15.72 7.31
C GLY A 188 18.52 -14.55 8.09
N LEU A 189 17.55 -13.85 7.50
CA LEU A 189 16.81 -12.79 8.16
C LEU A 189 16.06 -13.33 9.39
N HIS A 190 15.41 -14.49 9.30
CA HIS A 190 14.75 -15.10 10.44
C HIS A 190 15.75 -15.39 11.57
N VAL A 191 16.88 -16.03 11.28
CA VAL A 191 17.91 -16.39 12.28
C VAL A 191 18.51 -15.14 12.94
N ILE A 192 18.77 -14.07 12.18
CA ILE A 192 19.28 -12.81 12.72
C ILE A 192 18.26 -12.16 13.67
N LEU A 193 16.98 -12.19 13.28
CA LEU A 193 15.93 -11.44 13.95
C LEU A 193 15.26 -12.21 15.10
N SER A 194 15.32 -13.54 15.11
CA SER A 194 14.79 -14.40 16.17
C SER A 194 15.62 -14.34 17.45
N GLY A 195 16.83 -13.78 17.39
CA GLY A 195 17.72 -13.70 18.55
C GLY A 195 18.32 -15.04 18.97
N VAL A 196 18.20 -16.10 18.17
CA VAL A 196 18.76 -17.44 18.47
C VAL A 196 20.28 -17.37 18.74
N GLN A 197 20.99 -16.44 18.11
CA GLN A 197 22.43 -16.25 18.29
C GLN A 197 22.80 -15.19 19.35
N THR A 198 21.96 -14.19 19.55
CA THR A 198 22.27 -13.01 20.39
C THR A 198 21.55 -13.01 21.74
N GLY A 199 20.57 -13.90 21.94
CA GLY A 199 19.70 -13.96 23.12
C GLY A 199 18.62 -12.87 23.16
N VAL A 200 18.58 -11.97 22.19
CA VAL A 200 17.62 -10.85 22.14
C VAL A 200 16.92 -10.86 20.78
N ALA A 201 15.64 -11.21 20.79
CA ALA A 201 14.80 -11.18 19.60
C ALA A 201 14.47 -9.72 19.23
N SER A 202 14.49 -9.43 17.93
CA SER A 202 13.94 -8.18 17.42
C SER A 202 12.41 -8.23 17.40
N GLY A 203 11.75 -7.08 17.59
CA GLY A 203 10.28 -7.01 17.60
C GLY A 203 9.65 -7.55 16.31
N GLU A 204 8.49 -8.20 16.44
CA GLU A 204 7.85 -8.94 15.34
C GLU A 204 7.53 -8.05 14.13
N LEU A 205 7.10 -6.81 14.39
CA LEU A 205 6.83 -5.81 13.34
C LEU A 205 8.07 -5.49 12.51
N PHE A 206 9.23 -5.39 13.16
CA PHE A 206 10.49 -5.14 12.46
C PHE A 206 10.86 -6.32 11.56
N ALA A 207 10.70 -7.55 12.07
CA ALA A 207 10.96 -8.76 11.29
C ALA A 207 10.02 -8.93 10.10
N ALA A 208 8.73 -8.69 10.29
CA ALA A 208 7.75 -8.68 9.20
C ALA A 208 8.07 -7.58 8.16
N THR A 209 8.56 -6.43 8.61
CA THR A 209 8.93 -5.33 7.73
C THR A 209 10.12 -5.67 6.85
N MET A 210 11.16 -6.31 7.40
CA MET A 210 12.32 -6.72 6.60
C MET A 210 11.94 -7.72 5.50
N ARG A 211 11.03 -8.66 5.78
CA ARG A 211 10.50 -9.60 4.79
C ARG A 211 9.72 -8.89 3.68
N THR A 212 8.87 -7.93 4.07
CA THR A 212 8.11 -7.09 3.14
C THR A 212 9.03 -6.30 2.21
N LEU A 213 10.04 -5.62 2.78
CA LEU A 213 11.00 -4.83 2.01
C LEU A 213 11.83 -5.71 1.08
N LEU A 214 12.23 -6.90 1.51
CA LEU A 214 12.98 -7.84 0.67
C LEU A 214 12.16 -8.25 -0.57
N LEU A 215 10.89 -8.59 -0.40
CA LEU A 215 9.99 -8.94 -1.51
C LEU A 215 9.76 -7.76 -2.47
N LEU A 216 9.48 -6.58 -1.92
CA LEU A 216 9.26 -5.37 -2.71
C LEU A 216 10.51 -4.92 -3.45
N ALA A 217 11.69 -4.99 -2.81
CA ALA A 217 12.97 -4.68 -3.43
C ALA A 217 13.33 -5.67 -4.54
N ALA A 218 13.10 -6.97 -4.34
CA ALA A 218 13.27 -7.98 -5.39
C ALA A 218 12.35 -7.71 -6.58
N GLY A 219 11.08 -7.39 -6.34
CA GLY A 219 10.13 -6.99 -7.37
C GLY A 219 10.55 -5.73 -8.13
N LEU A 220 11.06 -4.71 -7.43
CA LEU A 220 11.59 -3.49 -8.03
C LEU A 220 12.83 -3.76 -8.89
N LEU A 221 13.78 -4.58 -8.41
CA LEU A 221 14.98 -4.93 -9.17
C LEU A 221 14.64 -5.65 -10.47
N LEU A 222 13.65 -6.55 -10.44
CA LEU A 222 13.12 -7.18 -11.65
C LEU A 222 12.42 -6.17 -12.56
N ALA A 223 11.70 -5.20 -12.00
CA ALA A 223 11.06 -4.13 -12.76
C ALA A 223 12.08 -3.21 -13.46
N VAL A 224 13.24 -2.95 -12.83
CA VAL A 224 14.31 -2.09 -13.38
C VAL A 224 15.07 -2.82 -14.49
N ARG A 225 15.26 -4.14 -14.39
CA ARG A 225 16.02 -4.94 -15.36
C ARG A 225 15.20 -5.36 -16.58
N ARG A 226 13.98 -4.85 -16.72
CA ARG A 226 13.02 -5.27 -17.73
C ARG A 226 13.42 -4.82 -19.13
N GLY A 227 13.67 -5.77 -20.03
CA GLY A 227 13.88 -5.52 -21.47
C GLY A 227 12.59 -5.57 -22.28
N ALA A 228 12.60 -5.01 -23.50
CA ALA A 228 11.48 -5.06 -24.44
C ALA A 228 11.08 -6.51 -24.82
N ASP A 229 12.06 -7.42 -24.79
CA ASP A 229 11.92 -8.83 -25.13
C ASP A 229 11.84 -9.74 -23.90
N GLU A 230 11.07 -9.39 -22.85
CA GLU A 230 10.84 -10.29 -21.70
C GLU A 230 9.63 -11.21 -21.84
N GLY A 231 9.83 -12.50 -21.53
CA GLY A 231 8.82 -13.53 -21.74
C GLY A 231 7.78 -13.58 -20.63
N PRO A 232 6.82 -14.52 -20.73
CA PRO A 232 5.71 -14.59 -19.81
C PRO A 232 6.15 -14.88 -18.37
N ILE A 233 7.16 -15.74 -18.16
CA ILE A 233 7.65 -16.11 -16.83
C ILE A 233 8.31 -14.90 -16.18
N ALA A 234 9.14 -14.16 -16.94
CA ALA A 234 9.77 -12.93 -16.45
C ALA A 234 8.76 -11.84 -16.05
N LYS A 235 7.68 -11.68 -16.84
CA LYS A 235 6.58 -10.77 -16.50
C LYS A 235 5.89 -11.18 -15.20
N TRP A 236 5.45 -12.43 -15.10
CA TRP A 236 4.65 -12.91 -13.97
C TRP A 236 5.44 -12.97 -12.67
N ARG A 237 6.71 -13.40 -12.68
CA ARG A 237 7.51 -13.44 -11.44
C ARG A 237 7.64 -12.07 -10.78
N ALA A 238 7.77 -10.99 -11.57
CA ALA A 238 7.86 -9.64 -11.02
C ALA A 238 6.52 -9.19 -10.41
N ILE A 239 5.40 -9.49 -11.08
CA ILE A 239 4.05 -9.19 -10.57
C ILE A 239 3.78 -9.98 -9.29
N ILE A 240 4.07 -11.29 -9.28
CA ILE A 240 3.86 -12.18 -8.13
C ILE A 240 4.70 -11.72 -6.94
N LEU A 241 5.99 -11.43 -7.12
CA LEU A 241 6.86 -11.01 -6.01
C LEU A 241 6.43 -9.66 -5.42
N THR A 242 6.11 -8.66 -6.26
CA THR A 242 5.58 -7.39 -5.75
C THR A 242 4.21 -7.59 -5.09
N GLY A 243 3.35 -8.44 -5.66
CA GLY A 243 2.04 -8.78 -5.10
C GLY A 243 2.13 -9.46 -3.74
N LEU A 244 3.05 -10.43 -3.58
CA LEU A 244 3.34 -11.07 -2.30
C LEU A 244 3.88 -10.07 -1.28
N GLY A 245 4.78 -9.17 -1.68
CA GLY A 245 5.27 -8.10 -0.82
C GLY A 245 4.15 -7.16 -0.36
N ILE A 246 3.27 -6.75 -1.28
CA ILE A 246 2.09 -5.94 -0.96
C ILE A 246 1.16 -6.69 0.01
N LEU A 247 0.80 -7.92 -0.30
CA LEU A 247 -0.13 -8.71 0.50
C LEU A 247 0.43 -8.94 1.90
N HIS A 248 1.69 -9.36 2.00
CA HIS A 248 2.38 -9.56 3.27
C HIS A 248 2.45 -8.25 4.07
N GLY A 249 2.82 -7.12 3.46
CA GLY A 249 2.89 -5.84 4.15
C GLY A 249 1.53 -5.34 4.65
N LEU A 250 0.47 -5.45 3.83
CA LEU A 250 -0.88 -5.05 4.23
C LEU A 250 -1.43 -5.92 5.36
N LEU A 251 -1.22 -7.23 5.30
CA LEU A 251 -1.66 -8.15 6.35
C LEU A 251 -0.84 -7.99 7.63
N ALA A 252 0.50 -8.03 7.53
CA ALA A 252 1.37 -7.96 8.68
C ALA A 252 1.40 -6.55 9.28
N GLN A 253 1.83 -5.54 8.53
CA GLN A 253 2.04 -4.18 9.06
C GLN A 253 0.73 -3.38 9.11
N GLY A 254 -0.12 -3.54 8.10
CA GLY A 254 -1.39 -2.82 8.01
C GLY A 254 -2.43 -3.31 9.00
N LEU A 255 -2.48 -4.62 9.28
CA LEU A 255 -3.56 -5.22 10.07
C LEU A 255 -3.07 -5.86 11.37
N VAL A 256 -2.29 -6.93 11.30
CA VAL A 256 -1.99 -7.82 12.44
C VAL A 256 -1.04 -7.18 13.45
N LEU A 257 0.07 -6.60 12.97
CA LEU A 257 1.15 -6.03 13.78
C LEU A 257 1.13 -4.49 13.74
N ASN A 258 -0.04 -3.90 13.54
CA ASN A 258 -0.16 -2.44 13.57
C ASN A 258 0.01 -1.93 15.02
N PRO A 259 0.85 -0.91 15.30
CA PRO A 259 1.06 -0.41 16.67
C PRO A 259 -0.16 0.25 17.33
N TRP A 260 -1.18 0.64 16.57
CA TRP A 260 -2.36 1.29 17.13
C TRP A 260 -3.46 0.29 17.46
N TRP A 261 -3.84 -0.57 16.52
CA TRP A 261 -4.97 -1.50 16.69
C TRP A 261 -4.59 -2.98 16.64
N GLY A 262 -3.34 -3.30 16.30
CA GLY A 262 -2.84 -4.66 16.20
C GLY A 262 -1.99 -5.06 17.40
N LEU A 263 -1.25 -6.15 17.22
CA LEU A 263 -0.32 -6.74 18.17
C LEU A 263 1.11 -6.18 18.03
N GLY A 264 1.27 -5.08 17.28
CA GLY A 264 2.58 -4.50 17.01
C GLY A 264 3.12 -3.72 18.19
N ASP A 265 4.43 -3.83 18.42
CA ASP A 265 5.12 -3.02 19.43
C ASP A 265 5.06 -1.52 19.09
N ALA A 266 5.09 -0.69 20.14
CA ALA A 266 5.20 0.75 19.99
C ALA A 266 6.48 1.14 19.23
N PRO A 267 6.41 2.14 18.34
CA PRO A 267 7.56 2.46 17.51
C PRO A 267 8.67 3.13 18.34
N VAL A 268 9.88 2.61 18.20
CA VAL A 268 11.07 3.18 18.85
C VAL A 268 11.64 4.35 18.04
N GLY A 269 11.90 5.48 18.70
CA GLY A 269 12.58 6.66 18.13
C GLY A 269 11.84 7.97 18.36
N LEU A 270 12.26 9.03 17.66
CA LEU A 270 11.58 10.33 17.69
C LEU A 270 10.25 10.24 16.92
N PRO A 271 9.22 11.05 17.25
CA PRO A 271 7.87 10.88 16.69
C PRO A 271 7.78 10.80 15.16
N VAL A 272 8.66 11.51 14.44
CA VAL A 272 8.74 11.45 12.97
C VAL A 272 9.88 10.53 12.50
N LEU A 273 10.99 10.49 13.24
CA LEU A 273 12.18 9.70 12.94
C LEU A 273 12.23 8.45 13.84
N ASN A 274 11.31 7.53 13.58
CA ASN A 274 11.19 6.25 14.28
C ASN A 274 11.07 5.07 13.30
N THR A 275 10.92 3.88 13.86
CA THR A 275 10.74 2.61 13.14
C THR A 275 9.52 2.59 12.19
N LEU A 276 8.56 3.53 12.30
CA LEU A 276 7.46 3.64 11.34
C LEU A 276 7.94 4.01 9.94
N ILE A 277 9.07 4.72 9.81
CA ILE A 277 9.67 5.01 8.50
C ILE A 277 9.95 3.71 7.77
N LEU A 278 10.53 2.74 8.46
CA LEU A 278 10.87 1.47 7.87
C LEU A 278 9.63 0.62 7.58
N SER A 279 8.66 0.66 8.50
CA SER A 279 7.45 -0.17 8.44
C SER A 279 6.45 0.30 7.38
N PHE A 280 6.36 1.59 7.10
CA PHE A 280 5.33 2.15 6.22
C PHE A 280 5.90 3.07 5.13
N LEU A 281 6.82 3.98 5.45
CA LEU A 281 7.36 4.91 4.45
C LEU A 281 8.28 4.21 3.43
N ALA A 282 9.10 3.25 3.85
CA ALA A 282 9.99 2.51 2.95
C ALA A 282 9.20 1.63 1.94
N PRO A 283 8.18 0.85 2.32
CA PRO A 283 7.29 0.18 1.36
C PRO A 283 6.62 1.16 0.40
N ALA A 284 6.13 2.30 0.90
CA ALA A 284 5.53 3.34 0.05
C ALA A 284 6.52 3.88 -0.99
N ALA A 285 7.77 4.14 -0.59
CA ALA A 285 8.82 4.63 -1.47
C ALA A 285 9.20 3.61 -2.55
N LEU A 286 9.35 2.32 -2.20
CA LEU A 286 9.65 1.25 -3.15
C LEU A 286 8.54 1.08 -4.19
N LEU A 287 7.27 1.11 -3.75
CA LEU A 287 6.12 1.01 -4.66
C LEU A 287 5.99 2.23 -5.56
N ALA A 288 6.22 3.44 -5.02
CA ALA A 288 6.21 4.66 -5.81
C ALA A 288 7.34 4.68 -6.86
N LEU A 289 8.55 4.20 -6.50
CA LEU A 289 9.67 4.10 -7.43
C LEU A 289 9.42 3.06 -8.53
N SER A 290 8.85 1.91 -8.16
CA SER A 290 8.40 0.87 -9.12
C SER A 290 7.37 1.46 -10.10
N ALA A 291 6.41 2.23 -9.58
CA ALA A 291 5.35 2.82 -10.38
C ALA A 291 5.84 3.91 -11.35
N ARG A 292 6.80 4.75 -10.91
CA ARG A 292 7.37 5.82 -11.75
C ARG A 292 8.16 5.28 -12.95
N ARG A 293 8.80 4.12 -12.81
CA ARG A 293 9.62 3.50 -13.87
C ARG A 293 8.78 2.86 -14.97
N ARG A 294 7.52 2.54 -14.72
CA ARG A 294 6.61 1.83 -15.66
C ARG A 294 5.60 2.80 -16.28
N GLN A 295 6.07 3.74 -17.09
CA GLN A 295 5.22 4.64 -17.86
C GLN A 295 5.23 4.25 -19.35
N PRO A 296 4.06 4.12 -20.02
CA PRO A 296 2.70 4.34 -19.52
C PRO A 296 2.24 3.26 -18.52
N ALA A 297 1.52 3.68 -17.48
CA ALA A 297 1.11 2.81 -16.39
C ALA A 297 0.06 1.77 -16.81
N ASP A 298 0.46 0.50 -16.84
CA ASP A 298 -0.46 -0.64 -16.87
C ASP A 298 -1.31 -0.70 -15.58
N GLU A 299 -2.31 -1.57 -15.56
CA GLU A 299 -3.21 -1.70 -14.41
C GLU A 299 -2.48 -2.09 -13.13
N TRP A 300 -1.50 -2.99 -13.22
CA TRP A 300 -0.67 -3.41 -12.08
C TRP A 300 0.14 -2.25 -11.50
N THR A 301 0.71 -1.40 -12.34
CA THR A 301 1.43 -0.20 -11.92
C THR A 301 0.51 0.78 -11.19
N ARG A 302 -0.76 0.91 -11.63
CA ARG A 302 -1.76 1.73 -10.92
C ARG A 302 -2.11 1.16 -9.56
N ILE A 303 -2.30 -0.16 -9.44
CA ILE A 303 -2.53 -0.82 -8.16
C ILE A 303 -1.36 -0.56 -7.21
N GLN A 304 -0.11 -0.74 -7.68
CA GLN A 304 1.09 -0.45 -6.89
C GLN A 304 1.15 0.99 -6.40
N ALA A 305 0.79 1.96 -7.26
CA ALA A 305 0.77 3.37 -6.87
C ALA A 305 -0.28 3.67 -5.79
N VAL A 306 -1.49 3.08 -5.91
CA VAL A 306 -2.56 3.24 -4.90
C VAL A 306 -2.18 2.60 -3.58
N VAL A 307 -1.62 1.38 -3.60
CA VAL A 307 -1.13 0.71 -2.39
C VAL A 307 0.03 1.48 -1.76
N GLY A 308 0.94 2.03 -2.57
CA GLY A 308 2.00 2.90 -2.08
C GLY A 308 1.47 4.16 -1.39
N ALA A 309 0.41 4.77 -1.95
CA ALA A 309 -0.28 5.90 -1.31
C ALA A 309 -0.97 5.49 0.01
N LEU A 310 -1.52 4.28 0.09
CA LEU A 310 -2.08 3.73 1.33
C LEU A 310 -1.01 3.56 2.41
N PHE A 311 0.15 2.98 2.09
CA PHE A 311 1.27 2.90 3.04
C PHE A 311 1.76 4.27 3.49
N ALA A 312 1.86 5.24 2.58
CA ALA A 312 2.22 6.61 2.93
C ALA A 312 1.18 7.27 3.85
N PHE A 313 -0.11 7.05 3.59
CA PHE A 313 -1.19 7.51 4.45
C PHE A 313 -1.12 6.90 5.84
N LEU A 314 -0.94 5.57 5.94
CA LEU A 314 -0.78 4.86 7.21
C LEU A 314 0.43 5.36 8.00
N TRP A 315 1.54 5.66 7.32
CA TRP A 315 2.71 6.27 7.95
C TRP A 315 2.36 7.61 8.60
N VAL A 316 1.76 8.55 7.86
CA VAL A 316 1.40 9.87 8.40
C VAL A 316 0.36 9.74 9.52
N LEU A 317 -0.62 8.84 9.37
CA LEU A 317 -1.64 8.57 10.38
C LEU A 317 -1.00 8.14 11.72
N LEU A 318 -0.06 7.20 11.66
CA LEU A 318 0.64 6.69 12.85
C LEU A 318 1.64 7.70 13.41
N VAL A 319 2.29 8.52 12.58
CA VAL A 319 3.13 9.63 13.05
C VAL A 319 2.27 10.66 13.81
N VAL A 320 1.09 11.02 13.30
CA VAL A 320 0.16 11.90 14.00
C VAL A 320 -0.26 11.28 15.33
N ARG A 321 -0.64 10.00 15.33
CA ARG A 321 -1.02 9.27 16.56
C ARG A 321 0.12 9.27 17.59
N HIS A 322 1.36 9.02 17.16
CA HIS A 322 2.53 9.03 18.04
C HIS A 322 2.89 10.45 18.52
N LEU A 323 2.67 11.49 17.72
CA LEU A 323 2.88 12.87 18.16
C LEU A 323 1.94 13.27 19.31
N PHE A 324 0.72 12.73 19.33
CA PHE A 324 -0.23 13.00 20.42
C PHE A 324 0.01 12.13 21.66
N HIS A 325 0.33 10.84 21.49
CA HIS A 325 0.31 9.87 22.60
C HIS A 325 1.68 9.24 22.92
N GLY A 326 2.73 9.59 22.19
CA GLY A 326 4.03 8.93 22.32
C GLY A 326 3.92 7.43 22.05
N ALA A 327 4.49 6.63 22.96
CA ALA A 327 4.46 5.17 22.86
C ALA A 327 3.07 4.55 23.17
N ALA A 328 2.20 5.25 23.92
CA ALA A 328 0.90 4.73 24.35
C ALA A 328 -0.20 4.88 23.26
N MET A 329 0.12 4.46 22.05
CA MET A 329 -0.73 4.66 20.87
C MET A 329 -1.99 3.78 20.87
N ASN A 330 -1.95 2.62 21.52
CA ASN A 330 -3.03 1.61 21.52
C ASN A 330 -4.13 1.91 22.56
N GLU A 331 -3.78 2.49 23.70
CA GLU A 331 -4.70 2.67 24.83
C GLU A 331 -5.39 4.04 24.86
N ALA A 332 -4.76 5.07 24.28
CA ALA A 332 -5.24 6.44 24.46
C ALA A 332 -6.57 6.73 23.71
N GLY A 333 -7.45 7.52 24.31
CA GLY A 333 -8.63 8.03 23.60
C GLY A 333 -8.25 8.98 22.46
N ILE A 334 -9.11 9.11 21.44
CA ILE A 334 -8.90 10.10 20.36
C ILE A 334 -9.33 11.49 20.87
N GLY A 335 -8.39 12.43 20.87
CA GLY A 335 -8.65 13.81 21.29
C GLY A 335 -9.30 14.69 20.21
N ARG A 336 -9.77 15.89 20.59
CA ARG A 336 -10.36 16.85 19.63
C ARG A 336 -9.39 17.26 18.53
N ALA A 337 -8.21 17.74 18.92
CA ALA A 337 -7.18 18.18 17.97
C ALA A 337 -6.68 17.01 17.10
N GLU A 338 -6.58 15.81 17.67
CA GLU A 338 -6.21 14.60 16.94
C GLU A 338 -7.25 14.23 15.89
N SER A 339 -8.55 14.23 16.24
CA SER A 339 -9.64 13.98 15.29
C SER A 339 -9.64 15.00 14.14
N ALA A 340 -9.41 16.28 14.45
CA ALA A 340 -9.28 17.34 13.45
C ALA A 340 -8.06 17.14 12.54
N ALA A 341 -6.93 16.68 13.08
CA ALA A 341 -5.74 16.32 12.30
C ALA A 341 -6.01 15.13 11.36
N TYR A 342 -6.77 14.12 11.80
CA TYR A 342 -7.18 13.00 10.94
C TYR A 342 -8.11 13.44 9.82
N ALA A 343 -9.08 14.31 10.08
CA ALA A 343 -9.93 14.88 9.04
C ALA A 343 -9.11 15.69 8.01
N ALA A 344 -8.17 16.51 8.47
CA ALA A 344 -7.27 17.25 7.60
C ALA A 344 -6.38 16.32 6.75
N LEU A 345 -5.83 15.26 7.35
CA LEU A 345 -5.05 14.26 6.64
C LEU A 345 -5.88 13.54 5.56
N LEU A 346 -7.12 13.16 5.86
CA LEU A 346 -8.02 12.52 4.91
C LEU A 346 -8.36 13.44 3.73
N LEU A 347 -8.65 14.72 4.00
CA LEU A 347 -8.89 15.73 2.97
C LEU A 347 -7.66 15.94 2.08
N LEU A 348 -6.47 16.02 2.67
CA LEU A 348 -5.21 16.15 1.94
C LEU A 348 -4.98 14.94 1.03
N THR A 349 -5.11 13.73 1.56
CA THR A 349 -4.95 12.47 0.80
C THR A 349 -5.95 12.37 -0.33
N ALA A 350 -7.23 12.67 -0.08
CA ALA A 350 -8.26 12.67 -1.12
C ALA A 350 -7.94 13.67 -2.24
N ARG A 351 -7.45 14.87 -1.90
CA ARG A 351 -7.04 15.88 -2.89
C ARG A 351 -5.85 15.41 -3.72
N LEU A 352 -4.83 14.82 -3.09
CA LEU A 352 -3.64 14.30 -3.77
C LEU A 352 -4.00 13.15 -4.71
N ILE A 353 -4.81 12.18 -4.27
CA ILE A 353 -5.27 11.07 -5.10
C ILE A 353 -6.13 11.60 -6.25
N ALA A 354 -7.07 12.51 -6.00
CA ALA A 354 -7.90 13.10 -7.05
C ALA A 354 -7.11 13.98 -8.04
N ALA A 355 -5.89 14.41 -7.71
CA ALA A 355 -4.99 15.12 -8.63
C ALA A 355 -4.14 14.15 -9.48
N ALA A 356 -3.72 13.03 -8.89
CA ALA A 356 -2.95 11.99 -9.57
C ALA A 356 -3.81 11.08 -10.46
N ALA A 357 -5.06 10.81 -10.06
CA ALA A 357 -5.96 9.87 -10.70
C ALA A 357 -6.68 10.48 -11.92
N ARG A 358 -6.18 10.16 -13.12
CA ARG A 358 -6.67 10.76 -14.37
C ARG A 358 -7.61 9.86 -15.19
N THR A 359 -7.55 8.54 -15.04
CA THR A 359 -8.24 7.60 -15.95
C THR A 359 -8.81 6.36 -15.25
N GLY A 360 -9.89 5.81 -15.81
CA GLY A 360 -10.51 4.55 -15.37
C GLY A 360 -10.91 4.54 -13.88
N TRP A 361 -10.76 3.38 -13.24
CA TRP A 361 -11.14 3.15 -11.84
C TRP A 361 -10.43 4.08 -10.84
N THR A 362 -9.20 4.54 -11.13
CA THR A 362 -8.47 5.46 -10.24
C THR A 362 -9.19 6.78 -10.08
N ARG A 363 -9.81 7.30 -11.17
CA ARG A 363 -10.60 8.55 -11.12
C ARG A 363 -11.81 8.36 -10.22
N THR A 364 -12.51 7.23 -10.35
CA THR A 364 -13.63 6.86 -9.49
C THR A 364 -13.21 6.79 -8.03
N LEU A 365 -12.08 6.14 -7.74
CA LEU A 365 -11.51 6.09 -6.38
C LEU A 365 -11.28 7.49 -5.81
N GLY A 366 -10.69 8.41 -6.60
CA GLY A 366 -10.47 9.80 -6.18
C GLY A 366 -11.77 10.55 -5.85
N VAL A 367 -12.85 10.30 -6.60
CA VAL A 367 -14.17 10.89 -6.33
C VAL A 367 -14.79 10.30 -5.06
N VAL A 368 -14.75 8.98 -4.90
CA VAL A 368 -15.28 8.28 -3.72
C VAL A 368 -14.55 8.73 -2.45
N LEU A 369 -13.22 8.78 -2.48
CA LEU A 369 -12.41 9.27 -1.37
C LEU A 369 -12.67 10.76 -1.08
N GLY A 370 -12.92 11.57 -2.11
CA GLY A 370 -13.32 12.97 -1.95
C GLY A 370 -14.63 13.11 -1.19
N TRP A 371 -15.66 12.34 -1.54
CA TRP A 371 -16.94 12.34 -0.81
C TRP A 371 -16.78 11.83 0.63
N ALA A 372 -16.03 10.75 0.84
CA ALA A 372 -15.74 10.25 2.18
C ALA A 372 -15.01 11.29 3.04
N ALA A 373 -14.03 12.01 2.46
CA ALA A 373 -13.30 13.06 3.16
C ALA A 373 -14.19 14.27 3.52
N LEU A 374 -15.10 14.66 2.64
CA LEU A 374 -16.10 15.70 2.91
C LEU A 374 -17.09 15.29 4.01
N ALA A 375 -17.57 14.04 3.99
CA ALA A 375 -18.45 13.54 5.04
C ALA A 375 -17.74 13.52 6.41
N ALA A 376 -16.51 13.02 6.44
CA ALA A 376 -15.68 13.00 7.65
C ALA A 376 -15.39 14.41 8.17
N SER A 377 -15.15 15.39 7.28
CA SER A 377 -14.88 16.77 7.71
C SER A 377 -16.10 17.42 8.36
N VAL A 378 -17.31 17.15 7.85
CA VAL A 378 -18.56 17.61 8.49
C VAL A 378 -18.72 17.00 9.88
N ILE A 379 -18.53 15.70 10.02
CA ILE A 379 -18.66 15.00 11.31
C ILE A 379 -17.63 15.53 12.32
N VAL A 380 -16.38 15.66 11.90
CA VAL A 380 -15.29 16.04 12.80
C VAL A 380 -15.38 17.52 13.16
N PHE A 381 -15.37 18.43 12.18
CA PHE A 381 -15.36 19.86 12.46
C PHE A 381 -16.72 20.38 12.94
N GLY A 382 -17.82 19.76 12.51
CA GLY A 382 -19.17 20.12 12.97
C GLY A 382 -19.50 19.61 14.37
N TYR A 383 -18.94 18.47 14.78
CA TYR A 383 -19.32 17.82 16.04
C TYR A 383 -18.14 17.31 16.86
N ALA A 384 -17.35 16.34 16.36
CA ALA A 384 -16.40 15.59 17.19
C ALA A 384 -15.27 16.46 17.78
N ALA A 385 -14.76 17.42 17.01
CA ALA A 385 -13.68 18.31 17.43
C ALA A 385 -14.18 19.54 18.21
N SER A 386 -15.50 19.75 18.31
CA SER A 386 -16.05 20.94 18.97
C SER A 386 -15.79 20.90 20.49
N PRO A 387 -15.18 21.94 21.08
CA PRO A 387 -14.97 22.04 22.51
C PRO A 387 -16.22 22.52 23.29
N TRP A 388 -17.27 22.98 22.60
CA TRP A 388 -18.47 23.51 23.24
C TRP A 388 -19.62 22.49 23.28
N TRP A 389 -19.94 21.87 22.14
CA TRP A 389 -21.07 20.93 22.02
C TRP A 389 -20.64 19.52 21.57
N GLY A 390 -19.33 19.27 21.48
CA GLY A 390 -18.80 17.97 21.10
C GLY A 390 -18.88 16.94 22.23
N PRO A 391 -18.49 15.69 21.95
CA PRO A 391 -18.64 14.57 22.89
C PRO A 391 -17.71 14.63 24.10
N LEU A 392 -16.60 15.37 24.00
CA LEU A 392 -15.66 15.55 25.10
C LEU A 392 -16.07 16.77 25.92
N ASN A 393 -16.24 16.60 27.24
CA ASN A 393 -16.65 17.65 28.17
C ASN A 393 -15.49 18.29 28.95
N ALA A 394 -14.25 17.89 28.71
CA ALA A 394 -13.10 18.47 29.40
C ALA A 394 -12.73 19.85 28.81
N PRO A 395 -12.39 20.87 29.62
CA PRO A 395 -11.88 22.14 29.11
C PRO A 395 -10.59 21.92 28.31
N LEU A 396 -10.23 22.88 27.45
CA LEU A 396 -8.94 22.84 26.75
C LEU A 396 -7.81 23.06 27.75
N ALA A 397 -6.68 22.36 27.56
CA ALA A 397 -5.62 22.35 28.56
C ALA A 397 -4.86 23.69 28.68
N SER A 398 -4.62 24.38 27.56
CA SER A 398 -3.90 25.65 27.54
C SER A 398 -4.12 26.43 26.24
N LEU A 399 -3.67 27.69 26.20
CA LEU A 399 -3.78 28.56 25.01
C LEU A 399 -3.16 27.93 23.74
N PRO A 400 -1.96 27.30 23.76
CA PRO A 400 -1.43 26.59 22.60
C PRO A 400 -2.37 25.51 22.04
N HIS A 401 -3.11 24.80 22.89
CA HIS A 401 -4.06 23.78 22.45
C HIS A 401 -5.29 24.38 21.77
N VAL A 402 -5.75 25.55 22.23
CA VAL A 402 -6.80 26.33 21.56
C VAL A 402 -6.31 26.75 20.17
N LEU A 403 -5.14 27.37 20.11
CA LEU A 403 -4.57 27.87 18.85
C LEU A 403 -4.32 26.73 17.86
N LEU A 404 -3.83 25.58 18.32
CA LEU A 404 -3.67 24.38 17.50
C LEU A 404 -5.02 23.91 16.95
N LEU A 405 -6.05 23.81 17.78
CA LEU A 405 -7.38 23.39 17.34
C LEU A 405 -7.94 24.37 16.29
N PHE A 406 -7.85 25.67 16.53
CA PHE A 406 -8.32 26.70 15.59
C PHE A 406 -7.53 26.68 14.29
N ALA A 407 -6.21 26.48 14.35
CA ALA A 407 -5.38 26.29 13.17
C ALA A 407 -5.79 25.04 12.36
N LEU A 408 -6.17 23.95 13.04
CA LEU A 408 -6.68 22.74 12.38
C LEU A 408 -8.06 22.95 11.75
N TYR A 409 -8.95 23.72 12.37
CA TYR A 409 -10.22 24.15 11.74
C TYR A 409 -9.96 24.99 10.49
N ALA A 410 -9.04 25.96 10.55
CA ALA A 410 -8.66 26.79 9.40
C ALA A 410 -8.01 25.96 8.29
N ALA A 411 -7.11 25.03 8.63
CA ALA A 411 -6.50 24.10 7.69
C ALA A 411 -7.55 23.17 7.06
N GLY A 412 -8.49 22.64 7.84
CA GLY A 412 -9.60 21.84 7.36
C GLY A 412 -10.49 22.59 6.37
N ALA A 413 -10.82 23.85 6.66
CA ALA A 413 -11.53 24.73 5.74
C ALA A 413 -10.73 24.96 4.44
N ALA A 414 -9.44 25.26 4.54
CA ALA A 414 -8.58 25.49 3.37
C ALA A 414 -8.44 24.23 2.48
N LEU A 415 -8.26 23.06 3.09
CA LEU A 415 -8.17 21.78 2.38
C LEU A 415 -9.50 21.40 1.71
N THR A 416 -10.62 21.63 2.40
CA THR A 416 -11.96 21.45 1.85
C THR A 416 -12.18 22.38 0.65
N PHE A 417 -11.84 23.66 0.80
CA PHE A 417 -11.94 24.65 -0.28
C PHE A 417 -11.05 24.31 -1.48
N GLY A 418 -9.91 23.65 -1.24
CA GLY A 418 -9.04 23.12 -2.29
C GLY A 418 -9.71 22.08 -3.20
N MET A 419 -10.89 21.55 -2.85
CA MET A 419 -11.65 20.63 -3.71
C MET A 419 -12.72 21.34 -4.55
N ARG A 420 -12.80 22.67 -4.51
CA ARG A 420 -13.82 23.46 -5.24
C ARG A 420 -13.80 23.29 -6.76
N ASP A 421 -12.66 22.94 -7.35
CA ASP A 421 -12.48 22.80 -8.81
C ASP A 421 -12.79 21.37 -9.30
N LYS A 422 -13.25 20.48 -8.42
CA LYS A 422 -13.65 19.11 -8.74
C LYS A 422 -15.06 19.07 -9.35
N PRO A 423 -15.52 17.93 -9.92
CA PRO A 423 -16.80 17.84 -10.62
C PRO A 423 -17.95 18.47 -9.83
N ASP A 424 -18.90 19.10 -10.55
CA ASP A 424 -19.86 20.06 -10.02
C ASP A 424 -20.47 19.72 -8.66
N GLY A 425 -20.94 18.49 -8.44
CA GLY A 425 -21.54 18.08 -7.17
C GLY A 425 -20.56 18.13 -6.00
N LEU A 426 -19.35 17.60 -6.18
CA LEU A 426 -18.31 17.57 -5.15
C LEU A 426 -17.77 18.98 -4.89
N GLY A 427 -17.50 19.75 -5.95
CA GLY A 427 -16.99 21.11 -5.83
C GLY A 427 -17.95 22.07 -5.13
N LYS A 428 -19.25 22.01 -5.46
CA LYS A 428 -20.31 22.79 -4.78
C LYS A 428 -20.41 22.39 -3.31
N THR A 429 -20.42 21.09 -3.02
CA THR A 429 -20.51 20.60 -1.63
C THR A 429 -19.29 21.02 -0.81
N ALA A 430 -18.09 20.95 -1.38
CA ALA A 430 -16.87 21.41 -0.72
C ALA A 430 -16.92 22.91 -0.38
N LYS A 431 -17.42 23.77 -1.27
CA LYS A 431 -17.61 25.21 -0.98
C LYS A 431 -18.59 25.43 0.18
N ALA A 432 -19.73 24.74 0.17
CA ALA A 432 -20.72 24.84 1.25
C ALA A 432 -20.16 24.37 2.60
N ILE A 433 -19.46 23.23 2.63
CA ILE A 433 -18.83 22.71 3.85
C ILE A 433 -17.73 23.67 4.34
N THR A 434 -16.97 24.29 3.45
CA THR A 434 -15.95 25.30 3.81
C THR A 434 -16.60 26.44 4.60
N VAL A 435 -17.72 27.00 4.10
CA VAL A 435 -18.45 28.05 4.82
C VAL A 435 -18.94 27.55 6.18
N GLY A 436 -19.45 26.33 6.26
CA GLY A 436 -19.86 25.70 7.52
C GLY A 436 -18.73 25.58 8.54
N ILE A 437 -17.56 25.08 8.13
CA ILE A 437 -16.38 24.95 9.01
C ILE A 437 -15.92 26.33 9.50
N LEU A 438 -15.88 27.33 8.62
CA LEU A 438 -15.50 28.70 8.98
C LEU A 438 -16.53 29.36 9.92
N PHE A 439 -17.82 29.09 9.74
CA PHE A 439 -18.87 29.55 10.63
C PHE A 439 -18.76 28.92 12.03
N VAL A 440 -18.47 27.62 12.11
CA VAL A 440 -18.18 26.94 13.37
C VAL A 440 -16.92 27.52 14.03
N LEU A 441 -15.84 27.72 13.27
CA LEU A 441 -14.61 28.32 13.78
C LEU A 441 -14.87 29.72 14.34
N LEU A 442 -15.59 30.58 13.61
CA LEU A 442 -15.98 31.90 14.07
C LEU A 442 -16.76 31.82 15.40
N THR A 443 -17.71 30.90 15.48
CA THR A 443 -18.51 30.66 16.70
C THR A 443 -17.62 30.26 17.88
N LEU A 444 -16.65 29.38 17.66
CA LEU A 444 -15.71 28.95 18.69
C LEU A 444 -14.72 30.05 19.10
N VAL A 445 -14.29 30.89 18.16
CA VAL A 445 -13.43 32.06 18.45
C VAL A 445 -14.15 33.08 19.32
N ILE A 446 -15.42 33.37 19.01
CA ILE A 446 -16.25 34.25 19.85
C ILE A 446 -16.36 33.62 21.24
N ARG A 447 -16.74 32.34 21.33
CA ARG A 447 -16.87 31.64 22.61
C ARG A 447 -15.57 31.66 23.42
N TRP A 448 -14.42 31.42 22.79
CA TRP A 448 -13.11 31.49 23.42
C TRP A 448 -12.76 32.90 23.92
N ALA A 449 -13.13 33.96 23.19
CA ALA A 449 -12.85 35.33 23.60
C ALA A 449 -13.50 35.71 24.94
N PHE A 450 -14.63 35.09 25.29
CA PHE A 450 -15.33 35.32 26.55
C PHE A 450 -14.99 34.27 27.64
N HIS A 451 -14.78 33.00 27.26
CA HIS A 451 -14.64 31.88 28.22
C HIS A 451 -13.20 31.36 28.36
N GLY A 452 -12.26 31.86 27.56
CA GLY A 452 -10.90 31.34 27.50
C GLY A 452 -10.90 29.85 27.17
N VAL A 453 -10.13 29.06 27.91
CA VAL A 453 -9.95 27.63 27.66
C VAL A 453 -11.16 26.76 28.04
N ALA A 454 -12.09 27.28 28.85
CA ALA A 454 -13.27 26.55 29.35
C ALA A 454 -14.53 26.88 28.53
N LEU A 455 -14.52 26.59 27.23
CA LEU A 455 -15.60 26.99 26.31
C LEU A 455 -16.98 26.40 26.65
N ASN A 456 -17.03 25.29 27.40
CA ASN A 456 -18.26 24.66 27.87
C ASN A 456 -18.70 25.13 29.28
N GLY A 457 -17.97 26.05 29.90
CA GLY A 457 -18.31 26.62 31.20
C GLY A 457 -19.58 27.48 31.16
N ALA A 458 -20.24 27.60 32.32
CA ALA A 458 -21.33 28.55 32.52
C ALA A 458 -20.78 29.99 32.58
N ALA A 459 -21.40 30.92 31.86
CA ALA A 459 -20.92 32.30 31.74
C ALA A 459 -21.20 33.13 33.00
N PRO A 460 -20.23 33.91 33.49
CA PRO A 460 -20.48 35.16 34.21
C PRO A 460 -20.70 36.29 33.17
N GLY A 461 -21.95 36.79 33.01
CA GLY A 461 -22.24 38.05 32.27
C GLY A 461 -22.84 37.93 30.86
N SER A 462 -24.06 37.40 30.74
CA SER A 462 -24.76 36.88 29.55
C SER A 462 -25.13 37.83 28.39
N GLY A 463 -24.89 39.15 28.47
CA GLY A 463 -25.38 40.10 27.46
C GLY A 463 -24.45 40.35 26.25
N LEU A 464 -23.19 40.70 26.52
CA LEU A 464 -22.22 41.10 25.48
C LEU A 464 -21.85 39.94 24.56
N GLU A 465 -21.66 38.74 25.10
CA GLU A 465 -21.38 37.54 24.32
C GLU A 465 -22.52 37.23 23.35
N THR A 466 -23.76 37.30 23.83
CA THR A 466 -24.97 37.07 23.03
C THR A 466 -25.07 38.06 21.85
N TRP A 467 -24.77 39.34 22.09
CA TRP A 467 -24.72 40.36 21.05
C TRP A 467 -23.58 40.12 20.05
N ALA A 468 -22.39 39.75 20.53
CA ALA A 468 -21.24 39.46 19.69
C ALA A 468 -21.53 38.33 18.70
N PHE A 469 -22.21 37.26 19.14
CA PHE A 469 -22.68 36.19 18.24
C PHE A 469 -23.55 36.73 17.11
N SER A 470 -24.61 37.50 17.43
CA SER A 470 -25.53 38.02 16.41
C SER A 470 -24.83 38.95 15.42
N THR A 471 -24.00 39.88 15.91
CA THR A 471 -23.29 40.85 15.07
C THR A 471 -22.28 40.17 14.15
N LEU A 472 -21.45 39.28 14.69
CA LEU A 472 -20.38 38.64 13.91
C LEU A 472 -20.92 37.55 12.98
N TRP A 473 -21.97 36.82 13.36
CA TRP A 473 -22.64 35.88 12.45
C TRP A 473 -23.30 36.62 11.28
N ALA A 474 -23.97 37.76 11.53
CA ALA A 474 -24.56 38.59 10.48
C ALA A 474 -23.48 39.14 9.54
N ALA A 475 -22.38 39.66 10.08
CA ALA A 475 -21.25 40.15 9.30
C ALA A 475 -20.64 39.04 8.42
N PHE A 476 -20.45 37.85 8.97
CA PHE A 476 -19.95 36.69 8.23
C PHE A 476 -20.91 36.23 7.12
N GLY A 477 -22.21 36.16 7.41
CA GLY A 477 -23.23 35.83 6.42
C GLY A 477 -23.30 36.85 5.28
N LEU A 478 -23.26 38.15 5.60
CA LEU A 478 -23.25 39.24 4.62
C LEU A 478 -21.97 39.23 3.77
N ALA A 479 -20.80 39.02 4.38
CA ALA A 479 -19.53 38.89 3.66
C ALA A 479 -19.56 37.70 2.70
N THR A 480 -20.06 36.55 3.14
CA THR A 480 -20.19 35.34 2.31
C THR A 480 -21.16 35.54 1.15
N LEU A 481 -22.32 36.18 1.40
CA LEU A 481 -23.30 36.52 0.37
C LEU A 481 -22.74 37.53 -0.65
N SER A 482 -22.01 38.53 -0.16
CA SER A 482 -21.35 39.53 -1.00
C SER A 482 -20.30 38.90 -1.90
N LEU A 483 -19.43 38.04 -1.34
CA LEU A 483 -18.46 37.26 -2.12
C LEU A 483 -19.15 36.37 -3.16
N GLY A 484 -20.23 35.69 -2.80
CA GLY A 484 -21.02 34.89 -3.74
C GLY A 484 -21.64 35.72 -4.86
N THR A 485 -22.03 36.96 -4.59
CA THR A 485 -22.61 37.87 -5.58
C THR A 485 -21.54 38.44 -6.51
N ILE A 486 -20.41 38.88 -5.96
CA ILE A 486 -19.25 39.39 -6.72
C ILE A 486 -18.71 38.32 -7.66
N HIS A 487 -18.53 37.09 -7.16
CA HIS A 487 -18.03 35.97 -7.95
C HIS A 487 -19.09 35.21 -8.75
N ARG A 488 -20.36 35.66 -8.73
CA ARG A 488 -21.50 35.01 -9.39
C ARG A 488 -21.67 33.51 -9.00
N ASP A 489 -21.25 33.13 -7.81
CA ASP A 489 -21.32 31.76 -7.30
C ASP A 489 -22.64 31.55 -6.55
N ALA A 490 -23.55 30.75 -7.13
CA ALA A 490 -24.82 30.39 -6.50
C ALA A 490 -24.64 29.73 -5.12
N THR A 491 -23.62 28.89 -4.95
CA THR A 491 -23.39 28.12 -3.72
C THR A 491 -23.06 29.04 -2.56
N LEU A 492 -22.16 30.00 -2.77
CA LEU A 492 -21.78 30.98 -1.75
C LEU A 492 -22.93 31.93 -1.40
N ARG A 493 -23.74 32.31 -2.40
CA ARG A 493 -24.95 33.12 -2.15
C ARG A 493 -25.94 32.39 -1.25
N TRP A 494 -26.27 31.14 -1.57
CA TRP A 494 -27.16 30.33 -0.74
C TRP A 494 -26.58 30.07 0.65
N ALA A 495 -25.29 29.76 0.76
CA ALA A 495 -24.63 29.56 2.05
C ALA A 495 -24.67 30.84 2.92
N GLY A 496 -24.38 32.01 2.33
CA GLY A 496 -24.47 33.30 3.02
C GLY A 496 -25.90 33.62 3.47
N LEU A 497 -26.90 33.39 2.61
CA LEU A 497 -28.32 33.55 2.96
C LEU A 497 -28.75 32.63 4.11
N ILE A 498 -28.29 31.37 4.11
CA ILE A 498 -28.57 30.43 5.20
C ILE A 498 -27.98 30.93 6.52
N VAL A 499 -26.74 31.42 6.52
CA VAL A 499 -26.14 31.98 7.75
C VAL A 499 -26.92 33.20 8.23
N LEU A 500 -27.31 34.11 7.33
CA LEU A 500 -28.14 35.27 7.68
C LEU A 500 -29.49 34.85 8.24
N LEU A 501 -30.12 33.82 7.66
CA LEU A 501 -31.38 33.27 8.16
C LEU A 501 -31.22 32.67 9.56
N VAL A 502 -30.15 31.88 9.80
CA VAL A 502 -29.85 31.32 11.14
C VAL A 502 -29.63 32.45 12.15
N THR A 503 -28.90 33.49 11.76
CA THR A 503 -28.67 34.68 12.60
C THR A 503 -29.98 35.38 12.94
N ALA A 504 -30.83 35.62 11.95
CA ALA A 504 -32.15 36.19 12.09
C ALA A 504 -33.04 35.39 13.06
N VAL A 505 -33.11 34.06 12.87
CA VAL A 505 -33.85 33.15 13.76
C VAL A 505 -33.32 33.26 15.19
N LYS A 506 -31.99 33.22 15.38
CA LYS A 506 -31.39 33.38 16.71
C LYS A 506 -31.80 34.71 17.35
N VAL A 507 -31.69 35.83 16.63
CA VAL A 507 -32.07 37.15 17.16
C VAL A 507 -33.55 37.18 17.56
N LEU A 508 -34.44 36.66 16.70
CA LEU A 508 -35.88 36.65 16.96
C LEU A 508 -36.28 35.78 18.15
N PHE A 509 -35.72 34.57 18.26
CA PHE A 509 -36.14 33.61 19.28
C PHE A 509 -35.37 33.73 20.58
N PHE A 510 -34.07 34.04 20.53
CA PHE A 510 -33.22 34.11 21.71
C PHE A 510 -33.10 35.55 22.22
N ASP A 511 -32.70 36.50 21.37
CA ASP A 511 -32.39 37.86 21.84
C ASP A 511 -33.67 38.63 22.24
N LEU A 512 -34.76 38.49 21.49
CA LEU A 512 -36.03 39.11 21.86
C LEU A 512 -36.67 38.48 23.11
N SER A 513 -36.38 37.21 23.40
CA SER A 513 -36.87 36.55 24.62
C SER A 513 -36.24 37.10 25.90
N GLN A 514 -35.06 37.72 25.81
CA GLN A 514 -34.39 38.35 26.93
C GLN A 514 -34.91 39.78 27.22
N LEU A 515 -35.61 40.41 26.28
CA LEU A 515 -36.18 41.76 26.45
C LEU A 515 -37.52 41.70 27.20
N GLN A 516 -37.77 42.55 28.19
CA GLN A 516 -39.06 42.62 28.90
C GLN A 516 -40.00 43.70 28.33
N GLY A 517 -41.32 43.46 28.42
CA GLY A 517 -42.37 44.47 28.19
C GLY A 517 -42.44 45.05 26.77
N VAL A 518 -42.57 46.39 26.68
CA VAL A 518 -42.83 47.16 25.44
C VAL A 518 -41.67 47.09 24.44
N VAL A 519 -40.43 46.98 24.93
CA VAL A 519 -39.22 46.92 24.08
C VAL A 519 -39.26 45.68 23.18
N ARG A 520 -39.75 44.54 23.70
CA ARG A 520 -39.92 43.30 22.92
C ARG A 520 -40.89 43.52 21.75
N ALA A 521 -42.05 44.12 21.99
CA ALA A 521 -43.06 44.38 20.96
C ALA A 521 -42.56 45.39 19.91
N ALA A 522 -41.88 46.46 20.32
CA ALA A 522 -41.28 47.43 19.42
C ALA A 522 -40.19 46.79 18.53
N SER A 523 -39.32 45.95 19.10
CA SER A 523 -38.29 45.24 18.34
C SER A 523 -38.87 44.24 17.33
N PHE A 524 -39.98 43.56 17.63
CA PHE A 524 -40.68 42.71 16.65
C PHE A 524 -41.20 43.50 15.45
N LEU A 525 -41.77 44.69 15.66
CA LEU A 525 -42.24 45.57 14.58
C LEU A 525 -41.08 46.07 13.71
N VAL A 526 -39.98 46.50 14.34
CA VAL A 526 -38.77 46.97 13.63
C VAL A 526 -38.15 45.86 12.80
N VAL A 527 -38.00 44.66 13.36
CA VAL A 527 -37.43 43.51 12.64
C VAL A 527 -38.37 43.06 11.52
N GLY A 528 -39.68 43.02 11.76
CA GLY A 528 -40.68 42.72 10.72
C GLY A 528 -40.63 43.70 9.55
N ALA A 529 -40.51 45.00 9.83
CA ALA A 529 -40.34 46.03 8.81
C ALA A 529 -39.04 45.85 8.01
N LEU A 530 -37.95 45.46 8.68
CA LEU A 530 -36.65 45.20 8.05
C LEU A 530 -36.72 44.01 7.07
N PHE A 531 -37.40 42.92 7.45
CA PHE A 531 -37.64 41.78 6.55
C PHE A 531 -38.48 42.16 5.33
N LEU A 532 -39.53 42.96 5.55
CA LEU A 532 -40.39 43.44 4.47
C LEU A 532 -39.59 44.31 3.48
N ALA A 533 -38.76 45.22 3.99
CA ALA A 533 -37.86 46.03 3.18
C ALA A 533 -36.85 45.17 2.40
N GLY A 534 -36.25 44.17 3.04
CA GLY A 534 -35.35 43.21 2.40
C GLY A 534 -36.03 42.40 1.29
N ALA A 535 -37.25 41.90 1.53
CA ALA A 535 -38.04 41.18 0.53
C ALA A 535 -38.40 42.07 -0.67
N LEU A 536 -38.76 43.32 -0.42
CA LEU A 536 -39.06 44.31 -1.46
C LEU A 536 -37.80 44.65 -2.29
N ALA A 537 -36.65 44.81 -1.65
CA ALA A 537 -35.39 45.05 -2.33
C ALA A 537 -34.96 43.85 -3.20
N ALA A 538 -35.05 42.63 -2.67
CA ALA A 538 -34.78 41.40 -3.41
C ALA A 538 -35.71 41.23 -4.62
N ARG A 539 -37.01 41.56 -4.46
CA ARG A 539 -38.00 41.54 -5.55
C ARG A 539 -37.68 42.57 -6.63
N ARG A 540 -37.23 43.77 -6.26
CA ARG A 540 -36.83 44.82 -7.22
C ARG A 540 -35.62 44.38 -8.04
N LEU A 541 -34.59 43.83 -7.40
CA LEU A 541 -33.37 43.34 -8.06
C LEU A 541 -33.64 42.16 -9.00
N SER A 542 -34.61 41.30 -8.66
CA SER A 542 -34.98 40.14 -9.48
C SER A 542 -35.79 40.51 -10.73
N ARG A 543 -36.51 41.64 -10.73
CA ARG A 543 -37.27 42.13 -11.89
C ARG A 543 -36.39 42.74 -12.98
N THR A 544 -35.25 43.32 -12.60
CA THR A 544 -34.29 43.91 -13.54
C THR A 544 -33.46 42.87 -14.29
N ALA A 545 -33.47 41.61 -13.84
CA ALA A 545 -32.63 40.52 -14.35
C ALA A 545 -33.33 39.58 -15.36
N ARG A 546 -34.54 39.91 -15.86
CA ARG A 546 -35.19 39.23 -17.00
C ARG A 546 -34.97 40.06 -18.27
N PRO A 547 -34.03 39.69 -19.17
CA PRO A 547 -34.10 40.12 -20.55
C PRO A 547 -35.23 39.34 -21.26
N SER A 548 -36.01 40.06 -22.03
CA SER A 548 -37.00 39.60 -22.99
C SER A 548 -36.43 38.50 -23.91
N ALA A 549 -36.90 37.27 -23.72
CA ALA A 549 -36.85 36.19 -24.69
C ALA A 549 -38.31 35.79 -24.95
N ASP A 550 -38.93 36.51 -25.88
CA ASP A 550 -40.15 36.18 -26.63
C ASP A 550 -40.40 37.33 -27.60
N ALA A 551 -39.56 37.38 -28.64
CA ALA A 551 -39.78 38.16 -29.85
C ALA A 551 -38.96 37.52 -30.98
N ASP A 552 -39.17 36.21 -31.20
CA ASP A 552 -38.84 35.56 -32.46
C ASP A 552 -39.60 34.23 -32.56
N GLU A 553 -40.94 34.31 -32.62
CA GLU A 553 -41.80 33.21 -33.06
C GLU A 553 -43.18 33.74 -33.46
N THR A 554 -43.22 34.64 -34.44
CA THR A 554 -44.42 34.89 -35.25
C THR A 554 -43.98 35.19 -36.67
N GLU A 555 -43.89 34.15 -37.50
CA GLU A 555 -44.42 34.13 -38.87
C GLU A 555 -44.19 32.75 -39.50
N THR A 556 -45.23 31.91 -39.46
CA THR A 556 -45.62 30.93 -40.50
C THR A 556 -47.16 30.89 -40.48
N PRO A 557 -47.85 30.61 -41.59
CA PRO A 557 -47.63 29.50 -42.52
C PRO A 557 -47.05 29.86 -43.89
#